data_AF-A0A7W9SVK4-F1
#
_entry.id   AF-A0A7W9SVK4-F1
#
_cell.length_a   1.000
_cell.length_b   1.000
_cell.length_c   1.000
_cell.angle_alpha   90.00
_cell.angle_beta   90.00
_cell.angle_gamma   90.00
#
_symmetry.space_group_name_H-M   'P 1'
#
loop_
_entity.id
_entity.type
_entity.pdbx_description
1 polymer ?
#
loop_
_entity_poly.entity_id
_entity_poly.type
_entity_poly.pdbx_seq_one_letter_code
_entity_poly.pdbx_strand_id
1 'polypeptide(L)'
;MDTLASYREKIVAVFRTWESWPGNKAHFAIESVIDEKQDRYILANVGWDGYRRLYGTLVHIDILDGKLWIQKDDTEEGIATELLKAGIPSDKIVLAFKHPSLRPYTEFAAA
;
A
#
# COMPACT_ATOMS: atom_id res chain seq x y z
N MET A 1 -20.77 -2.47 11.78
CA MET A 1 -19.98 -3.06 10.68
C MET A 1 -18.55 -3.17 11.16
N ASP A 2 -17.91 -4.30 10.91
CA ASP A 2 -16.53 -4.56 11.34
C ASP A 2 -15.57 -3.56 10.66
N THR A 3 -14.93 -2.71 11.46
CA THR A 3 -14.01 -1.67 10.99
C THR A 3 -12.83 -2.25 10.22
N LEU A 4 -12.40 -3.47 10.58
CA LEU A 4 -11.27 -4.13 9.95
C LEU A 4 -11.64 -4.65 8.56
N ALA A 5 -12.82 -5.27 8.43
CA ALA A 5 -13.35 -5.69 7.13
C ALA A 5 -13.45 -4.49 6.17
N SER A 6 -13.94 -3.34 6.64
CA SER A 6 -13.98 -2.11 5.84
C SER A 6 -12.59 -1.63 5.42
N TYR A 7 -11.57 -1.77 6.28
CA TYR A 7 -10.19 -1.40 5.91
C TYR A 7 -9.62 -2.34 4.85
N ARG A 8 -9.84 -3.65 4.95
CA ARG A 8 -9.44 -4.61 3.92
C ARG A 8 -10.04 -4.25 2.56
N GLU A 9 -11.34 -3.98 2.52
CA GLU A 9 -12.04 -3.56 1.31
C GLU A 9 -11.44 -2.29 0.70
N LYS A 10 -11.12 -1.29 1.53
CA LYS A 10 -10.50 -0.03 1.09
C LYS A 10 -9.08 -0.23 0.55
N ILE A 11 -8.24 -1.04 1.21
CA ILE A 11 -6.89 -1.35 0.71
C ILE A 11 -7.00 -2.02 -0.66
N VAL A 12 -7.84 -3.04 -0.78
CA VAL A 12 -8.05 -3.75 -2.05
C VAL A 12 -8.55 -2.78 -3.12
N ALA A 13 -9.53 -1.93 -2.81
CA ALA A 13 -10.04 -0.94 -3.77
C ALA A 13 -8.95 0.01 -4.27
N VAL A 14 -8.13 0.58 -3.37
CA VAL A 14 -6.97 1.40 -3.73
C VAL A 14 -5.99 0.60 -4.58
N PHE A 15 -5.67 -0.63 -4.23
CA PHE A 15 -4.74 -1.45 -5.00
C PHE A 15 -5.26 -1.74 -6.42
N ARG A 16 -6.56 -2.01 -6.56
CA ARG A 16 -7.19 -2.23 -7.87
C ARG A 16 -7.19 -0.98 -8.74
N THR A 17 -7.21 0.23 -8.18
CA THR A 17 -7.07 1.45 -9.01
C THR A 17 -5.69 1.54 -9.65
N TRP A 18 -4.64 1.10 -8.94
CA TRP A 18 -3.26 1.09 -9.44
C TRP A 18 -3.05 0.10 -10.59
N GLU A 19 -3.75 -1.03 -10.61
CA GLU A 19 -3.64 -2.03 -11.70
C GLU A 19 -4.09 -1.49 -13.07
N SER A 20 -4.84 -0.39 -13.11
CA SER A 20 -5.24 0.26 -14.37
C SER A 20 -4.12 1.08 -15.03
N TRP A 21 -3.09 1.44 -14.28
CA TRP A 21 -1.89 2.12 -14.77
C TRP A 21 -0.76 1.11 -15.00
N PRO A 22 0.16 1.30 -15.97
CA PRO A 22 0.30 2.40 -16.95
C PRO A 22 -0.59 2.28 -18.21
N GLY A 23 -1.48 1.28 -18.25
CA GLY A 23 -2.34 0.98 -19.41
C GLY A 23 -1.64 0.18 -20.51
N ASN A 24 -2.40 -0.17 -21.56
CA ASN A 24 -2.03 -1.20 -22.56
C ASN A 24 -0.78 -0.91 -23.42
N LYS A 25 -0.20 0.30 -23.35
CA LYS A 25 0.97 0.68 -24.17
C LYS A 25 2.30 0.41 -23.47
N ALA A 26 2.31 0.15 -22.17
CA ALA A 26 3.54 -0.15 -21.47
C ALA A 26 3.89 -1.64 -21.59
N HIS A 27 5.18 -1.93 -21.44
CA HIS A 27 5.71 -3.29 -21.38
C HIS A 27 5.83 -3.82 -19.94
N PHE A 28 5.13 -3.17 -19.00
CA PHE A 28 5.02 -3.60 -17.62
C PHE A 28 3.61 -3.34 -17.08
N ALA A 29 3.28 -4.05 -16.02
CA ALA A 29 2.04 -3.92 -15.27
C ALA A 29 2.33 -3.67 -13.80
N ILE A 30 1.35 -3.10 -13.12
CA ILE A 30 1.25 -3.16 -11.67
C ILE A 30 0.28 -4.28 -11.33
N GLU A 31 0.74 -5.23 -10.52
CA GLU A 31 -0.05 -6.38 -10.07
C GLU A 31 -0.25 -6.30 -8.55
N SER A 32 -1.47 -6.59 -8.08
CA SER A 32 -1.72 -6.80 -6.65
C SER A 32 -1.52 -8.26 -6.24
N VAL A 33 -0.80 -8.48 -5.15
CA VAL A 33 -0.71 -9.75 -4.43
C VAL A 33 -1.43 -9.55 -3.10
N ILE A 34 -2.56 -10.22 -2.95
CA ILE A 34 -3.48 -10.04 -1.82
C ILE A 34 -3.62 -11.37 -1.08
N ASP A 35 -3.23 -11.39 0.20
CA ASP A 35 -3.51 -12.46 1.15
C ASP A 35 -4.41 -11.90 2.26
N GLU A 36 -5.73 -12.03 2.09
CA GLU A 36 -6.71 -11.56 3.07
C GLU A 36 -6.73 -12.41 4.34
N LYS A 37 -6.17 -13.62 4.33
CA LYS A 37 -6.12 -14.50 5.51
C LYS A 37 -4.99 -14.10 6.45
N GLN A 38 -3.88 -13.64 5.88
CA GLN A 38 -2.70 -13.19 6.63
C GLN A 38 -2.59 -11.67 6.70
N ASP A 39 -3.56 -10.95 6.12
CA ASP A 39 -3.61 -9.49 6.07
C ASP A 39 -2.37 -8.87 5.44
N ARG A 40 -1.97 -9.38 4.26
CA ARG A 40 -0.82 -8.87 3.50
C ARG A 40 -1.22 -8.43 2.11
N TYR A 41 -0.82 -7.22 1.76
CA TYR A 41 -1.21 -6.56 0.52
C TYR A 41 0.04 -5.96 -0.13
N ILE A 42 0.41 -6.46 -1.31
CA ILE A 42 1.56 -5.95 -2.08
C ILE A 42 1.11 -5.46 -3.45
N LEU A 43 1.58 -4.28 -3.86
CA LEU A 43 1.62 -3.87 -5.26
C LEU A 43 3.03 -4.13 -5.80
N ALA A 44 3.13 -4.86 -6.91
CA ALA A 44 4.39 -5.19 -7.55
C ALA A 44 4.41 -4.66 -8.99
N ASN A 45 5.53 -4.06 -9.38
CA ASN A 45 5.83 -3.83 -10.78
C ASN A 45 6.31 -5.14 -11.42
N VAL A 46 5.77 -5.49 -12.57
CA VAL A 46 6.14 -6.70 -13.32
C VAL A 46 6.21 -6.37 -14.81
N GLY A 47 7.41 -6.39 -15.39
CA GLY A 47 7.60 -6.19 -16.83
C GLY A 47 8.96 -5.65 -17.22
N TRP A 48 8.97 -4.83 -18.25
CA TRP A 48 10.17 -4.27 -18.85
C TRP A 48 9.98 -2.79 -19.15
N ASP A 49 11.08 -2.04 -19.00
CA ASP A 49 11.25 -0.68 -19.50
C ASP A 49 12.46 -0.69 -20.43
N GLY A 50 12.19 -0.79 -21.74
CA GLY A 50 13.21 -1.10 -22.74
C GLY A 50 13.96 -2.39 -22.40
N TYR A 51 15.27 -2.28 -22.17
CA TYR A 51 16.13 -3.41 -21.79
C TYR A 51 16.23 -3.65 -20.28
N ARG A 52 15.59 -2.80 -19.46
CA ARG A 52 15.61 -2.91 -18.01
C ARG A 52 14.44 -3.77 -17.53
N ARG A 53 14.74 -4.81 -16.74
CA ARG A 53 13.70 -5.55 -16.02
C ARG A 53 13.09 -4.63 -14.96
N LEU A 54 11.78 -4.41 -15.06
CA LEU A 54 11.00 -3.83 -13.98
C LEU A 54 10.40 -4.98 -13.16
N TYR A 55 10.96 -5.19 -11.97
CA TYR A 55 10.45 -6.19 -11.04
C TYR A 55 10.74 -5.75 -9.61
N GLY A 56 9.69 -5.64 -8.81
CA GLY A 56 9.82 -5.33 -7.39
C GLY A 56 8.56 -4.73 -6.77
N THR A 57 8.54 -4.72 -5.45
CA THR A 57 7.46 -4.14 -4.64
C THR A 57 7.43 -2.63 -4.77
N LEU A 58 6.30 -2.09 -5.25
CA LEU A 58 5.97 -0.66 -5.26
C LEU A 58 5.40 -0.22 -3.91
N VAL A 59 4.42 -0.98 -3.39
CA VAL A 59 3.79 -0.73 -2.09
C VAL A 59 3.63 -2.05 -1.35
N HIS A 60 3.82 -2.06 -0.03
CA HIS A 60 3.49 -3.18 0.83
C HIS A 60 2.81 -2.68 2.11
N ILE A 61 1.60 -3.18 2.36
CA ILE A 61 0.80 -2.93 3.55
C ILE A 61 0.50 -4.26 4.24
N ASP A 62 0.72 -4.30 5.55
CA ASP A 62 0.18 -5.35 6.43
C ASP A 62 -0.94 -4.77 7.31
N ILE A 63 -1.90 -5.59 7.75
CA ILE A 63 -2.75 -5.23 8.89
C ILE A 63 -2.24 -5.96 10.13
N LEU A 64 -1.69 -5.21 11.08
CA LEU A 64 -1.17 -5.72 12.35
C LEU A 64 -1.82 -4.95 13.50
N ASP A 65 -2.28 -5.66 14.53
CA ASP A 65 -2.94 -5.09 15.71
C ASP A 65 -4.07 -4.08 15.38
N GLY A 66 -4.80 -4.35 14.30
CA GLY A 66 -5.92 -3.53 13.86
C GLY A 66 -5.54 -2.25 13.09
N LYS A 67 -4.27 -2.09 12.69
CA LYS A 67 -3.73 -0.92 11.99
C LYS A 67 -3.03 -1.32 10.70
N LEU A 68 -2.94 -0.38 9.77
CA LEU A 68 -2.32 -0.56 8.47
C LEU A 68 -0.86 -0.14 8.54
N TRP A 69 0.03 -1.12 8.52
CA TRP A 69 1.47 -0.93 8.55
C TRP A 69 1.99 -0.83 7.12
N ILE A 70 2.34 0.38 6.68
CA ILE A 70 2.96 0.61 5.38
C ILE A 70 4.44 0.25 5.51
N GLN A 71 4.78 -0.97 5.07
CA GLN A 71 6.13 -1.52 5.12
C GLN A 71 7.05 -0.90 4.08
N LYS A 72 6.47 -0.55 2.93
CA LYS A 72 7.17 0.07 1.80
C LYS A 72 6.21 0.92 0.99
N ASP A 73 6.71 2.06 0.51
CA ASP A 73 5.99 2.97 -0.37
C ASP A 73 6.98 3.70 -1.29
N ASP A 74 7.03 3.30 -2.56
CA ASP A 74 7.83 3.94 -3.61
C ASP A 74 6.95 4.84 -4.51
N THR A 75 5.78 5.28 -4.05
CA THR A 75 4.90 6.20 -4.78
C THR A 75 5.26 7.67 -4.50
N GLU A 76 4.96 8.58 -5.44
CA GLU A 76 5.30 10.01 -5.30
C GLU A 76 4.40 10.74 -4.28
N GLU A 77 3.07 10.55 -4.37
CA GLU A 77 2.11 11.17 -3.44
C GLU A 77 1.99 10.43 -2.10
N GLY A 78 2.52 9.20 -2.01
CA GLY A 78 2.41 8.33 -0.86
C GLY A 78 1.07 7.60 -0.77
N ILE A 79 1.09 6.27 -0.63
CA ILE A 79 -0.11 5.45 -0.48
C ILE A 79 -0.90 5.83 0.78
N ALA A 80 -0.23 6.34 1.81
CA ALA A 80 -0.88 6.84 3.02
C ALA A 80 -1.93 7.93 2.67
N THR A 81 -1.62 8.82 1.74
CA THR A 81 -2.52 9.89 1.27
C THR A 81 -3.78 9.31 0.62
N GLU A 82 -3.64 8.25 -0.17
CA GLU A 82 -4.78 7.57 -0.81
C GLU A 82 -5.67 6.85 0.20
N LEU A 83 -5.07 6.22 1.21
CA LEU A 83 -5.81 5.58 2.30
C LEU A 83 -6.60 6.62 3.13
N LEU A 84 -6.01 7.79 3.39
CA LEU A 84 -6.70 8.92 4.02
C LEU A 84 -7.90 9.38 3.16
N LYS A 85 -7.70 9.54 1.84
CA LYS A 85 -8.76 9.89 0.88
C LYS A 85 -9.88 8.83 0.85
N ALA A 86 -9.55 7.55 1.03
CA ALA A 86 -10.50 6.45 1.18
C ALA A 86 -11.21 6.44 2.56
N GLY A 87 -10.93 7.42 3.43
CA GLY A 87 -11.54 7.58 4.74
C GLY A 87 -11.00 6.63 5.80
N ILE A 88 -9.74 6.19 5.68
CA ILE A 88 -9.03 5.54 6.78
C ILE A 88 -8.41 6.64 7.65
N PRO A 89 -8.69 6.69 8.96
CA PRO A 89 -8.09 7.68 9.86
C PRO A 89 -6.56 7.55 9.96
N SER A 90 -5.84 8.66 10.15
CA SER A 90 -4.37 8.65 10.26
C SER A 90 -3.86 7.88 11.47
N ASP A 91 -4.63 7.81 12.57
CA ASP A 91 -4.32 7.04 13.78
C ASP A 91 -4.46 5.50 13.59
N LYS A 92 -4.90 5.08 12.40
CA LYS A 92 -4.96 3.68 11.96
C LYS A 92 -3.87 3.30 10.96
N ILE A 93 -3.03 4.24 10.56
CA ILE A 93 -1.94 4.03 9.61
C ILE A 93 -0.62 4.16 10.37
N VAL A 94 0.30 3.24 10.15
CA VAL A 94 1.66 3.26 10.69
C VAL A 94 2.63 3.30 9.52
N LEU A 95 3.51 4.30 9.50
CA LEU A 95 4.60 4.41 8.52
C LEU A 95 5.75 3.49 8.94
N ALA A 96 5.61 2.19 8.70
CA ALA A 96 6.52 1.17 9.22
C ALA A 96 7.94 1.28 8.65
N PHE A 97 8.08 1.80 7.42
CA PHE A 97 9.36 2.14 6.81
C PHE A 97 10.13 3.25 7.53
N LYS A 98 9.47 4.05 8.39
CA LYS A 98 10.16 4.99 9.29
C LYS A 98 10.61 4.25 10.55
N HIS A 99 11.83 4.54 11.00
CA HIS A 99 12.39 3.98 12.24
C HIS A 99 11.43 4.22 13.43
N PRO A 100 11.23 3.25 14.35
CA PRO A 100 10.29 3.37 15.46
C PRO A 100 10.40 4.67 16.27
N SER A 101 11.63 5.16 16.50
CA SER A 101 11.85 6.43 17.23
C SER A 101 11.36 7.68 16.51
N LEU A 102 11.13 7.61 15.19
CA LEU A 102 10.67 8.75 14.38
C LEU A 102 9.14 8.80 14.27
N ARG A 103 8.45 7.67 14.44
CA ARG A 103 7.01 7.56 14.21
C ARG A 103 6.16 8.46 15.13
N PRO A 104 6.50 8.64 16.43
CA PRO A 104 5.77 9.57 17.30
C PRO A 104 5.80 11.04 16.85
N TYR A 105 6.75 11.40 15.99
CA TYR A 105 6.88 12.76 15.43
C TYR A 105 6.20 12.91 14.07
N THR A 106 5.44 11.91 13.63
CA THR A 106 4.62 11.95 12.42
C THR A 106 3.15 12.22 12.77
N GLU A 107 2.33 12.56 11.78
CA GLU A 107 0.87 12.71 11.93
C GLU A 107 0.10 11.36 11.97
N PHE A 108 0.85 10.25 11.92
CA PHE A 108 0.34 8.88 11.86
C PHE A 108 0.59 8.13 13.18
N ALA A 109 0.03 6.93 13.32
CA ALA A 109 0.25 6.12 14.51
C ALA A 109 1.72 5.66 14.65
N ALA A 110 2.18 5.56 15.90
CA ALA A 110 3.53 5.09 16.23
C ALA A 110 3.69 3.56 16.16
N ALA A 111 2.60 2.84 16.42
CA ALA A 111 2.43 1.40 16.35
C ALA A 111 0.94 1.10 16.19
#